data_AF-A0A936LLW4-F1
#
_entry.id   AF-A0A936LLW4-F1
#
_cell.length_a   1.000
_cell.length_b   1.000
_cell.length_c   1.000
_cell.angle_alpha   90.00
_cell.angle_beta   90.00
_cell.angle_gamma   90.00
#
_symmetry.space_group_name_H-M   'P 1'
#
loop_
_entity.id
_entity.type
_entity.pdbx_description
1 polymer ?
#
loop_
_entity_poly.entity_id
_entity_poly.type
_entity_poly.pdbx_seq_one_letter_code
_entity_poly.pdbx_strand_id
1 'polypeptide(L)'
;MSSDDLFSADAVPDCYCWLPIARLTPGMVIARPVQGGHGNQVTLRIAVGTGVTTSTIAQLVNKGVECVAVLQDAAPDEAARAAAVAGHEQRLAEIFGDQPNEACRRLRDALLACGPSTC
;
A
#
# COMPACT_ATOMS: atom_id res chain seq x y z
N MET A 1 18.37 -21.73 33.86
CA MET A 1 17.09 -21.12 34.29
C MET A 1 17.14 -19.66 33.93
N SER A 2 16.15 -19.23 33.13
CA SER A 2 15.72 -17.83 32.91
C SER A 2 16.70 -16.87 32.23
N SER A 3 16.31 -16.01 31.30
CA SER A 3 15.02 -15.79 30.63
C SER A 3 15.27 -14.68 29.61
N ASP A 4 14.60 -14.77 28.46
CA ASP A 4 14.08 -13.61 27.73
C ASP A 4 15.08 -12.54 27.23
N ASP A 5 15.87 -12.86 26.21
CA ASP A 5 16.29 -11.85 25.22
C ASP A 5 15.38 -11.95 23.99
N LEU A 6 14.20 -11.37 24.22
CA LEU A 6 13.28 -10.76 23.28
C LEU A 6 13.68 -10.90 21.80
N PHE A 7 13.02 -11.84 21.12
CA PHE A 7 12.74 -11.73 19.70
C PHE A 7 12.36 -10.28 19.41
N SER A 8 13.21 -9.59 18.66
CA SER A 8 13.00 -8.22 18.19
C SER A 8 11.84 -8.24 17.19
N ALA A 9 10.62 -8.30 17.74
CA ALA A 9 9.38 -8.49 17.00
C ALA A 9 8.73 -7.14 16.72
N ASP A 10 9.44 -6.20 16.09
CA ASP A 10 8.80 -5.00 15.51
C ASP A 10 9.75 -4.16 14.63
N ALA A 11 10.70 -4.77 13.91
CA ALA A 11 11.37 -4.06 12.84
C ALA A 11 10.37 -3.90 11.67
N VAL A 12 9.47 -2.91 11.77
CA VAL A 12 8.66 -2.46 10.64
C VAL A 12 9.66 -1.99 9.59
N PRO A 13 9.72 -2.60 8.40
CA PRO A 13 10.61 -2.09 7.38
C PRO A 13 10.17 -0.68 7.03
N ASP A 14 11.11 0.28 7.05
CA ASP A 14 10.85 1.72 6.91
C ASP A 14 10.13 2.11 5.60
N CYS A 15 9.97 1.19 4.65
CA CYS A 15 9.27 1.40 3.41
C CYS A 15 8.22 0.29 3.15
N TYR A 16 6.95 0.62 3.35
CA TYR A 16 5.81 -0.23 3.03
C TYR A 16 4.71 0.57 2.35
N CYS A 17 3.89 -0.10 1.55
CA CYS A 17 2.73 0.49 0.91
C CYS A 17 1.43 -0.20 1.25
N TRP A 18 0.34 0.58 1.29
CA TRP A 18 -1.01 0.04 1.39
C TRP A 18 -1.51 -0.32 -0.01
N LEU A 19 -1.71 -1.61 -0.25
CA LEU A 19 -2.28 -2.10 -1.49
C LEU A 19 -3.69 -2.63 -1.28
N PRO A 20 -4.64 -2.30 -2.18
CA PRO A 20 -5.92 -2.99 -2.21
C PRO A 20 -5.69 -4.46 -2.57
N ILE A 21 -6.53 -5.36 -2.05
CA ILE A 21 -6.38 -6.81 -2.33
C ILE A 21 -6.30 -7.11 -3.82
N ALA A 22 -7.05 -6.38 -4.65
CA ALA A 22 -7.06 -6.54 -6.10
C ALA A 22 -5.68 -6.32 -6.77
N ARG A 23 -4.74 -5.66 -6.10
CA ARG A 23 -3.36 -5.42 -6.57
C ARG A 23 -2.33 -6.31 -5.87
N LEU A 24 -2.76 -7.20 -4.97
CA LEU A 24 -1.86 -8.17 -4.35
C LEU A 24 -1.48 -9.25 -5.34
N THR A 25 -0.20 -9.60 -5.33
CA THR A 25 0.34 -10.72 -6.10
C THR A 25 1.02 -11.71 -5.17
N PRO A 26 0.96 -13.02 -5.46
CA PRO A 26 1.74 -14.00 -4.71
C PRO A 26 3.22 -13.64 -4.74
N GLY A 27 3.89 -13.75 -3.59
CA GLY A 27 5.31 -13.39 -3.41
C GLY A 27 5.54 -12.05 -2.70
N MET A 28 4.54 -11.15 -2.64
CA MET A 28 4.61 -9.94 -1.81
C MET A 28 4.70 -10.29 -0.32
N VAL A 29 5.27 -9.42 0.51
CA VAL A 29 5.44 -9.69 1.95
C VAL A 29 4.61 -8.73 2.77
N ILE A 30 3.90 -9.23 3.78
CA ILE A 30 3.08 -8.42 4.68
C ILE A 30 3.96 -7.57 5.61
N ALA A 31 3.74 -6.26 5.61
CA ALA A 31 4.48 -5.28 6.41
C ALA A 31 3.86 -5.04 7.78
N ARG A 32 2.53 -5.16 7.89
CA ARG A 32 1.77 -4.95 9.13
C ARG A 32 0.83 -6.11 9.39
N PRO A 33 0.64 -6.52 10.66
CA PRO A 33 -0.20 -7.67 10.95
C PRO A 33 -1.64 -7.42 10.50
N VAL A 34 -2.24 -8.42 9.86
CA VAL A 34 -3.66 -8.37 9.45
C VAL A 34 -4.45 -9.28 10.36
N GLN A 35 -5.53 -8.75 10.94
CA GLN A 35 -6.44 -9.50 11.78
C GLN A 35 -7.86 -9.38 11.21
N GLY A 36 -8.48 -10.52 10.96
CA GLY A 36 -9.87 -10.62 10.52
C GLY A 36 -10.69 -11.37 11.57
N GLY A 37 -11.83 -10.81 11.96
CA GLY A 37 -12.73 -11.40 12.94
C GLY A 37 -14.16 -11.46 12.44
N HIS A 38 -14.97 -12.31 13.07
CA HIS A 38 -16.42 -12.26 12.95
C HIS A 38 -17.03 -12.32 14.36
N GLY A 39 -17.81 -11.31 14.73
CA GLY A 39 -18.22 -11.11 16.12
C GLY A 39 -17.00 -10.94 17.05
N ASN A 40 -16.96 -11.67 18.17
CA ASN A 40 -15.88 -11.59 19.15
C ASN A 40 -14.74 -12.63 18.92
N GLN A 41 -14.66 -13.23 17.74
CA GLN A 41 -13.65 -14.25 17.42
C GLN A 41 -12.72 -13.78 16.30
N VAL A 42 -11.41 -13.85 16.56
CA VAL A 42 -10.38 -13.70 15.52
C VAL A 42 -10.33 -14.99 14.70
N THR A 43 -10.62 -14.89 13.42
CA THR A 43 -10.70 -16.04 12.49
C THR A 43 -9.63 -16.01 11.42
N LEU A 44 -8.87 -14.92 11.34
CA LEU A 44 -7.73 -14.75 10.46
C LEU A 44 -6.67 -13.92 11.19
N ARG A 45 -5.43 -14.41 11.23
CA ARG A 45 -4.28 -13.65 11.70
C ARG A 45 -3.11 -13.91 10.77
N ILE A 46 -2.62 -12.86 10.13
CA ILE A 46 -1.45 -12.90 9.27
C ILE A 46 -0.38 -12.03 9.91
N ALA A 47 0.79 -12.61 10.15
CA ALA A 47 1.90 -11.93 10.81
C ALA A 47 2.70 -11.07 9.82
N VAL A 48 3.46 -10.11 10.35
CA VAL A 48 4.49 -9.38 9.59
C VAL A 48 5.51 -10.38 9.04
N GLY A 49 6.05 -10.11 7.85
CA GLY A 49 7.00 -10.99 7.17
C GLY A 49 6.36 -12.18 6.47
N THR A 50 5.04 -12.36 6.56
CA THR A 50 4.36 -13.46 5.87
C THR A 50 4.29 -13.19 4.37
N GLY A 51 4.77 -14.15 3.57
CA GLY A 51 4.59 -14.13 2.12
C GLY A 51 3.12 -14.29 1.74
N VAL A 52 2.64 -13.41 0.87
CA VAL A 52 1.32 -13.47 0.26
C VAL A 52 1.31 -14.66 -0.69
N THR A 53 0.35 -15.57 -0.49
CA THR A 53 0.06 -16.68 -1.40
C THR A 53 -1.32 -16.49 -2.02
N THR A 54 -1.65 -17.26 -3.06
CA THR A 54 -3.03 -17.28 -3.61
C THR A 54 -4.06 -17.63 -2.54
N SER A 55 -3.73 -18.53 -1.60
CA SER A 55 -4.60 -18.86 -0.46
C SER A 55 -4.75 -17.67 0.49
N THR A 56 -3.67 -16.94 0.78
CA THR A 56 -3.71 -15.73 1.61
C THR A 56 -4.65 -14.69 1.00
N ILE A 57 -4.54 -14.45 -0.32
CA ILE A 57 -5.42 -13.52 -1.05
C ILE A 57 -6.88 -13.95 -0.93
N ALA A 58 -7.20 -15.22 -1.17
CA ALA A 58 -8.57 -15.73 -1.05
C ALA A 58 -9.12 -15.57 0.38
N GLN A 59 -8.31 -15.81 1.41
CA GLN A 59 -8.72 -15.60 2.80
C GLN A 59 -9.00 -14.14 3.12
N LEU A 60 -8.15 -13.23 2.62
CA LEU A 60 -8.35 -11.79 2.80
C LEU A 60 -9.64 -11.31 2.13
N VAL A 61 -9.94 -11.79 0.91
CA VAL A 61 -11.21 -11.52 0.21
C VAL A 61 -12.39 -12.03 1.03
N ASN A 62 -12.34 -13.29 1.48
CA ASN A 62 -13.43 -13.90 2.26
C ASN A 62 -13.69 -13.20 3.60
N LYS A 63 -12.67 -12.52 4.15
CA LYS A 63 -12.78 -11.74 5.40
C LYS A 63 -13.12 -10.27 5.16
N GLY A 64 -13.35 -9.87 3.91
CA GLY A 64 -13.69 -8.49 3.58
C GLY A 64 -12.59 -7.50 3.93
N VAL A 65 -11.32 -7.94 3.96
CA VAL A 65 -10.20 -7.01 4.09
C VAL A 65 -10.15 -6.20 2.79
N GLU A 66 -9.99 -4.88 2.87
CA GLU A 66 -9.97 -4.06 1.65
C GLU A 66 -8.54 -3.76 1.19
N CYS A 67 -7.65 -3.50 2.16
CA CYS A 67 -6.26 -3.14 1.93
C CYS A 67 -5.34 -3.84 2.93
N VAL A 68 -4.11 -4.14 2.51
CA VAL A 68 -3.05 -4.65 3.39
C VAL A 68 -1.76 -3.88 3.15
N ALA A 69 -0.95 -3.72 4.20
CA ALA A 69 0.37 -3.13 4.07
C ALA A 69 1.35 -4.21 3.60
N VAL A 70 2.04 -3.97 2.48
CA VAL A 70 3.09 -4.85 1.95
C VAL A 70 4.44 -4.15 1.93
N LEU A 71 5.50 -4.94 2.08
CA LEU A 71 6.86 -4.46 1.94
C LEU A 71 7.12 -4.08 0.50
N GLN A 72 7.75 -2.93 0.32
CA GLN A 72 8.16 -2.48 -0.99
C GLN A 72 9.57 -3.00 -1.27
N ASP A 73 9.68 -3.93 -2.22
CA ASP A 73 10.97 -4.36 -2.73
C ASP A 73 11.51 -3.30 -3.68
N ALA A 74 12.54 -2.59 -3.22
CA ALA A 74 13.34 -1.58 -3.91
C ALA A 74 12.56 -0.38 -4.48
N ALA A 75 13.24 0.76 -4.55
CA ALA A 75 12.70 1.95 -5.20
C ALA A 75 12.27 1.59 -6.64
N PRO A 76 11.10 2.06 -7.11
CA PRO A 76 10.66 1.80 -8.48
C PRO A 76 11.75 2.24 -9.45
N ASP A 77 11.96 1.45 -10.50
CA ASP A 77 12.92 1.81 -11.55
C ASP A 77 12.55 3.17 -12.17
N GLU A 78 13.53 3.85 -12.75
CA GLU A 78 13.36 5.21 -13.24
C GLU A 78 12.28 5.31 -14.34
N ALA A 79 12.07 4.25 -15.12
CA ALA A 79 11.03 4.21 -16.14
C ALA A 79 9.63 4.10 -15.52
N ALA A 80 9.46 3.28 -14.49
CA ALA A 80 8.24 3.16 -13.71
C ALA A 80 7.92 4.48 -12.98
N ARG A 81 8.93 5.17 -12.44
CA ARG A 81 8.77 6.50 -11.86
C ARG A 81 8.32 7.53 -12.91
N ALA A 82 8.96 7.57 -14.07
CA ALA A 82 8.60 8.48 -15.15
C ALA A 82 7.16 8.23 -15.65
N ALA A 83 6.77 6.96 -15.81
CA ALA A 83 5.41 6.59 -16.19
C ALA A 83 4.37 7.01 -15.13
N ALA A 84 4.70 6.86 -13.84
CA ALA A 84 3.83 7.28 -12.75
C ALA A 84 3.64 8.81 -12.71
N VAL A 85 4.70 9.58 -12.95
CA VAL A 85 4.63 11.05 -13.05
C VAL A 85 3.77 11.46 -14.24
N ALA A 86 4.04 10.92 -15.43
CA ALA A 86 3.25 11.24 -16.63
C ALA A 86 1.76 10.90 -16.45
N GLY A 87 1.45 9.73 -15.86
CA GLY A 87 0.08 9.34 -15.57
C GLY A 87 -0.61 10.19 -14.48
N HIS A 88 0.15 10.77 -13.55
CA HIS A 88 -0.36 11.73 -12.57
C HIS A 88 -0.70 13.06 -13.21
N GLU A 89 0.20 13.61 -14.02
CA GLU A 89 -0.01 14.86 -14.75
C GLU A 89 -1.20 14.77 -15.70
N GLN A 90 -1.31 13.66 -16.44
CA GLN A 90 -2.44 13.40 -17.35
C GLN A 90 -3.78 13.40 -16.60
N ARG A 91 -3.87 12.72 -15.45
CA ARG A 91 -5.10 12.69 -14.64
C ARG A 91 -5.45 14.07 -14.09
N LEU A 92 -4.47 14.86 -13.68
CA LEU A 92 -4.71 16.23 -13.23
C LEU A 92 -5.22 17.12 -14.38
N ALA A 93 -4.70 16.94 -15.61
CA ALA A 93 -5.22 17.63 -16.78
C ALA A 93 -6.69 17.27 -17.04
N GLU A 94 -7.06 15.98 -16.92
CA GLU A 94 -8.45 15.52 -17.08
C GLU A 94 -9.40 16.05 -16.00
N ILE A 95 -8.96 16.08 -14.73
CA ILE A 95 -9.80 16.54 -13.60
C ILE A 95 -10.04 18.06 -13.66
N PHE A 96 -8.99 18.84 -13.95
CA PHE A 96 -9.04 20.29 -13.91
C PHE A 96 -9.41 20.93 -15.26
N GLY A 97 -9.32 20.18 -16.36
CA GLY A 97 -9.58 20.64 -17.71
C GLY A 97 -8.61 21.71 -18.20
N ASP A 98 -8.92 22.30 -19.36
CA ASP A 98 -8.07 23.29 -20.03
C ASP A 98 -8.13 24.69 -19.39
N GLN A 99 -9.25 25.02 -18.71
CA GLN A 99 -9.48 26.34 -18.12
C GLN A 99 -9.97 26.27 -16.67
N PRO A 100 -9.14 25.78 -15.73
CA PRO A 100 -9.45 25.84 -14.31
C PRO A 100 -9.55 27.29 -13.82
N ASN A 101 -10.50 27.55 -12.93
CA ASN A 101 -10.57 28.82 -12.20
C ASN A 101 -9.35 28.99 -11.27
N GLU A 102 -9.18 30.17 -10.67
CA GLU A 102 -7.99 30.49 -9.88
C GLU A 102 -7.74 29.52 -8.70
N ALA A 103 -8.80 29.12 -7.99
CA ALA A 103 -8.68 28.16 -6.89
C ALA A 103 -8.26 26.77 -7.39
N CYS A 104 -8.85 26.33 -8.50
CA CYS A 104 -8.51 25.07 -9.16
C CYS A 104 -7.08 25.06 -9.71
N ARG A 105 -6.58 26.18 -10.27
CA ARG A 105 -5.18 26.30 -10.70
C ARG A 105 -4.22 26.14 -9.53
N ARG A 106 -4.45 26.88 -8.43
CA ARG A 106 -3.61 26.76 -7.23
C ARG A 106 -3.57 25.35 -6.68
N LEU A 107 -4.72 24.66 -6.65
CA LEU A 107 -4.79 23.27 -6.21
C LEU A 107 -4.05 22.33 -7.17
N ARG A 108 -4.24 22.48 -8.49
CA ARG A 108 -3.53 21.68 -9.49
C ARG A 108 -2.02 21.85 -9.39
N ASP A 109 -1.53 23.08 -9.27
CA ASP A 109 -0.10 23.37 -9.17
C ASP A 109 0.49 22.80 -7.87
N ALA A 110 -0.25 22.86 -6.76
CA ALA A 110 0.13 22.20 -5.52
C ALA A 110 0.21 20.67 -5.66
N LEU A 111 -0.76 20.06 -6.37
CA LEU A 111 -0.78 18.61 -6.61
C LEU A 111 0.33 18.15 -7.58
N LEU A 112 0.73 19.00 -8.52
CA LEU A 112 1.90 18.77 -9.38
C LEU A 112 3.19 18.85 -8.56
N ALA A 113 3.33 19.85 -7.69
CA ALA A 113 4.49 20.01 -6.82
C ALA A 113 4.66 18.87 -5.81
N CYS A 114 3.55 18.31 -5.30
CA CYS A 114 3.59 17.13 -4.44
C CYS A 114 3.97 15.83 -5.19
N GLY A 115 3.72 15.77 -6.51
CA GLY A 115 3.98 14.59 -7.32
C GLY A 115 3.01 13.41 -7.05
N PRO A 116 3.19 12.28 -7.77
CA PRO A 116 2.42 11.08 -7.51
C PRO A 116 2.72 10.53 -6.12
N SER A 117 1.69 10.10 -5.39
CA SER A 117 1.88 9.30 -4.17
C SER A 117 2.51 7.97 -4.56
N THR A 118 3.83 7.89 -4.49
CA THR A 118 4.55 6.61 -4.52
C THR A 118 4.35 5.97 -3.16
N CYS A 119 3.41 5.03 -3.14
CA CYS A 119 3.51 3.87 -2.27
C CYS A 119 4.87 3.23 -2.44
#